data_AF-A0A498G015-F1
#
_entry.id   AF-A0A498G015-F1
#
_cell.length_a   1.000
_cell.length_b   1.000
_cell.length_c   1.000
_cell.angle_alpha   90.00
_cell.angle_beta   90.00
_cell.angle_gamma   90.00
#
_symmetry.space_group_name_H-M   'P 1'
#
loop_
_entity.id
_entity.type
_entity.pdbx_description
1 polymer ?
#
loop_
_entity_poly.entity_id
_entity_poly.type
_entity_poly.pdbx_seq_one_letter_code
_entity_poly.pdbx_strand_id
1 'polypeptide(L)'
;DNEKLLRLQRGEPVVYLHPEDAAERGIEDGDTVEVFNDLASVKLQAKLYPSSQRGTARMYFAWERFQFDGDTDFNSLVPMYMKPTQLVQYPEDSGEHLYFFPNYWGPTGVNSDVRVDVRKGGGDAE
;
A
#
# COMPACT_ATOMS: atom_id res chain seq x y z
N ASP A 1 18.34 5.03 6.58
CA ASP A 1 17.90 3.65 6.33
C ASP A 1 18.83 2.67 7.05
N ASN A 2 18.64 1.35 6.85
CA ASN A 2 19.63 0.34 7.20
C ASN A 2 20.23 -0.29 5.93
N GLU A 3 21.49 0.06 5.63
CA GLU A 3 22.22 -0.36 4.43
C GLU A 3 22.24 -1.89 4.25
N LYS A 4 22.35 -2.64 5.35
CA LYS A 4 22.35 -4.11 5.30
C LYS A 4 21.00 -4.66 4.87
N LEU A 5 19.89 -4.08 5.34
CA LEU A 5 18.55 -4.51 4.94
C LEU A 5 18.27 -4.18 3.47
N LEU A 6 18.72 -3.01 2.98
CA LEU A 6 18.56 -2.63 1.58
C LEU A 6 19.32 -3.57 0.64
N ARG A 7 20.57 -3.92 0.98
CA ARG A 7 21.41 -4.85 0.20
C ARG A 7 20.85 -6.28 0.13
N LEU A 8 20.05 -6.69 1.11
CA LEU A 8 19.37 -8.01 1.11
C LEU A 8 18.05 -7.99 0.33
N GLN A 9 17.62 -6.83 -0.14
CA GLN A 9 16.41 -6.63 -0.93
C GLN A 9 16.78 -6.18 -2.35
N ARG A 10 16.10 -5.18 -2.89
CA ARG A 10 16.38 -4.56 -4.19
C ARG A 10 16.81 -3.10 -4.09
N GLY A 11 17.20 -2.64 -2.89
CA GLY A 11 17.70 -1.29 -2.66
C GLY A 11 16.65 -0.17 -2.62
N GLU A 12 15.51 -0.35 -3.26
CA GLU A 12 14.46 0.66 -3.39
C GLU A 12 13.05 0.08 -3.14
N PRO A 13 12.01 0.93 -2.95
CA PRO A 13 10.64 0.48 -2.78
C PRO A 13 10.15 -0.39 -3.93
N VAL A 14 9.54 -1.54 -3.59
CA VAL A 14 9.08 -2.53 -4.56
C VAL A 14 7.59 -2.82 -4.45
N VAL A 15 6.95 -3.12 -5.58
CA VAL A 15 5.61 -3.71 -5.66
C VAL A 15 5.68 -5.12 -6.22
N TYR A 16 5.04 -6.06 -5.53
CA TYR A 16 4.96 -7.46 -5.92
C TYR A 16 3.76 -7.66 -6.82
N LEU A 17 3.98 -8.24 -8.00
CA LEU A 17 2.96 -8.49 -9.01
C LEU A 17 2.99 -9.96 -9.44
N HIS A 18 1.84 -10.51 -9.79
CA HIS A 18 1.79 -11.83 -10.42
C HIS A 18 2.34 -11.73 -11.86
N PRO A 19 3.13 -12.72 -12.35
CA PRO A 19 3.73 -12.67 -13.69
C PRO A 19 2.72 -12.50 -14.83
N GLU A 20 1.54 -13.15 -14.76
CA GLU A 20 0.51 -13.01 -15.79
C GLU A 20 -0.07 -11.59 -15.85
N ASP A 21 -0.34 -10.96 -14.71
CA ASP A 21 -0.92 -9.62 -14.67
C ASP A 21 0.09 -8.56 -15.15
N ALA A 22 1.38 -8.81 -14.92
CA ALA A 22 2.49 -8.01 -15.43
C ALA A 22 2.66 -8.19 -16.95
N ALA A 23 2.61 -9.43 -17.45
CA ALA A 23 2.69 -9.74 -18.87
C ALA A 23 1.56 -9.10 -19.69
N GLU A 24 0.32 -9.14 -19.16
CA GLU A 24 -0.85 -8.44 -19.75
C GLU A 24 -0.63 -6.92 -19.91
N ARG A 25 0.27 -6.34 -19.10
CA ARG A 25 0.59 -4.90 -19.08
C ARG A 25 1.96 -4.56 -19.67
N GLY A 26 2.69 -5.54 -20.22
CA GLY A 26 4.04 -5.34 -20.76
C GLY A 26 5.09 -4.95 -19.70
N ILE A 27 4.88 -5.34 -18.44
CA ILE A 27 5.78 -5.10 -17.31
C ILE A 27 6.70 -6.30 -17.13
N GLU A 28 8.00 -6.05 -17.08
CA GLU A 28 9.04 -7.04 -16.80
C GLU A 28 9.52 -6.93 -15.34
N ASP A 29 10.22 -7.96 -14.85
CA ASP A 29 10.81 -7.93 -13.51
C ASP A 29 11.91 -6.86 -13.44
N GLY A 30 11.83 -5.98 -12.45
CA GLY A 30 12.75 -4.86 -12.29
C GLY A 30 12.32 -3.57 -13.00
N ASP A 31 11.27 -3.58 -13.81
CA ASP A 31 10.75 -2.36 -14.43
C ASP A 31 10.26 -1.36 -13.36
N THR A 32 10.51 -0.08 -13.58
CA THR A 32 9.81 0.97 -12.84
C THR A 32 8.34 1.01 -13.29
N VAL A 33 7.43 0.93 -12.34
CA VAL A 33 5.99 0.99 -12.56
C VAL A 33 5.37 2.11 -11.76
N GLU A 34 4.29 2.67 -12.28
CA GLU A 34 3.45 3.61 -11.56
C GLU A 34 2.23 2.87 -11.02
N VAL A 35 2.07 2.90 -9.70
CA VAL A 35 0.91 2.39 -8.98
C VAL A 35 0.05 3.57 -8.57
N PHE A 36 -1.21 3.61 -8.98
CA PHE A 36 -2.03 4.82 -8.86
C PHE A 36 -3.51 4.53 -8.63
N ASN A 37 -4.21 5.53 -8.11
CA ASN A 37 -5.67 5.61 -8.04
C ASN A 37 -6.11 7.08 -8.09
N ASP A 38 -7.37 7.36 -7.76
CA ASP A 38 -7.93 8.71 -7.77
C ASP A 38 -7.26 9.68 -6.77
N LEU A 39 -6.50 9.17 -5.79
CA LEU A 39 -5.88 9.97 -4.74
C LEU A 39 -4.46 10.40 -5.10
N ALA A 40 -3.65 9.47 -5.62
CA ALA A 40 -2.23 9.69 -5.89
C ALA A 40 -1.69 8.66 -6.89
N SER A 41 -0.43 8.87 -7.30
CA SER A 41 0.40 7.87 -7.95
C SER A 41 1.74 7.74 -7.26
N VAL A 42 2.36 6.56 -7.33
CA VAL A 42 3.65 6.26 -6.69
C VAL A 42 4.48 5.43 -7.66
N LYS A 43 5.72 5.84 -7.93
CA LYS A 43 6.69 5.05 -8.70
C LYS A 43 7.35 4.00 -7.80
N LEU A 44 7.34 2.74 -8.24
CA LEU A 44 7.91 1.60 -7.52
C LEU A 44 8.60 0.66 -8.50
N GLN A 45 9.57 -0.12 -8.03
CA GLN A 45 10.14 -1.18 -8.86
C GLN A 45 9.23 -2.43 -8.84
N ALA A 46 8.91 -2.99 -10.00
CA ALA A 46 8.17 -4.23 -10.12
C ALA A 46 9.02 -5.43 -9.70
N LYS A 47 8.45 -6.27 -8.84
CA LYS A 47 9.03 -7.57 -8.45
C LYS A 47 8.04 -8.68 -8.78
N LEU A 48 8.33 -9.45 -9.82
CA LEU A 48 7.46 -10.54 -10.22
C LEU A 48 7.53 -11.69 -9.21
N TYR A 49 6.38 -12.13 -8.73
CA TYR A 49 6.28 -13.16 -7.70
C TYR A 49 5.16 -14.15 -8.04
N PRO A 50 5.49 -15.34 -8.57
CA PRO A 50 4.50 -16.33 -9.01
C PRO A 50 3.54 -16.81 -7.91
N SER A 51 3.93 -16.73 -6.64
CA SER A 51 3.04 -17.07 -5.52
C SER A 51 2.11 -15.93 -5.08
N SER A 52 2.19 -14.75 -5.70
CA SER A 52 1.20 -13.70 -5.50
C SER A 52 -0.16 -14.14 -6.04
N GLN A 53 -1.25 -13.71 -5.40
CA GLN A 53 -2.57 -13.88 -5.98
C GLN A 53 -2.73 -12.97 -7.21
N ARG A 54 -3.26 -13.51 -8.31
CA ARG A 54 -3.68 -12.72 -9.48
C ARG A 54 -4.66 -11.61 -9.11
N GLY A 55 -4.54 -10.46 -9.75
CA GLY A 55 -5.35 -9.26 -9.51
C GLY A 55 -4.98 -8.47 -8.25
N THR A 56 -3.85 -8.80 -7.60
CA THR A 56 -3.40 -8.14 -6.37
C THR A 56 -2.00 -7.54 -6.56
N ALA A 57 -1.88 -6.23 -6.36
CA ALA A 57 -0.60 -5.58 -6.13
C ALA A 57 -0.28 -5.58 -4.64
N ARG A 58 0.91 -6.07 -4.25
CA ARG A 58 1.32 -6.12 -2.85
C ARG A 58 2.58 -5.32 -2.61
N MET A 59 2.52 -4.38 -1.67
CA MET A 59 3.69 -3.69 -1.15
C MET A 59 3.85 -4.03 0.32
N TYR A 60 5.05 -4.41 0.74
CA TYR A 60 5.32 -4.58 2.17
C TYR A 60 5.45 -3.20 2.81
N PHE A 61 4.75 -3.00 3.93
CA PHE A 61 4.84 -1.80 4.74
C PHE A 61 6.25 -1.65 5.34
N ALA A 62 6.62 -0.41 5.72
CA ALA A 62 7.90 0.02 6.32
C ALA A 62 8.95 0.63 5.39
N TRP A 63 8.57 1.10 4.20
CA TRP A 63 9.40 2.05 3.45
C TRP A 63 9.18 3.46 3.98
N GLU A 64 10.26 4.20 4.20
CA GLU A 64 10.21 5.58 4.68
C GLU A 64 10.01 6.55 3.52
N ARG A 65 9.38 7.69 3.81
CA ARG A 65 9.02 8.70 2.80
C ARG A 65 10.18 9.11 1.88
N PHE A 66 11.38 9.31 2.43
CA PHE A 66 12.55 9.74 1.67
C PHE A 66 13.10 8.67 0.69
N GLN A 67 12.56 7.45 0.73
CA GLN A 67 12.97 6.35 -0.16
C GLN A 67 12.13 6.26 -1.44
N PHE A 68 11.07 7.04 -1.53
CA PHE A 68 10.22 7.14 -2.71
C PHE A 68 10.69 8.29 -3.61
N ASP A 69 10.42 8.18 -4.90
CA ASP A 69 10.58 9.31 -5.82
C ASP A 69 9.43 10.32 -5.62
N GLY A 70 9.79 11.60 -5.60
CA GLY A 70 8.86 12.72 -5.45
C GLY A 70 8.16 12.82 -4.09
N ASP A 71 6.95 13.40 -4.13
CA ASP A 71 6.16 13.76 -2.95
C ASP A 71 4.96 12.82 -2.71
N THR A 72 5.13 11.54 -3.00
CA THR A 72 4.08 10.52 -2.79
C THR A 72 4.66 9.23 -2.21
N ASP A 73 3.84 8.51 -1.45
CA ASP A 73 4.21 7.23 -0.83
C ASP A 73 3.00 6.27 -0.77
N PHE A 74 3.21 5.10 -0.16
CA PHE A 74 2.14 4.11 0.05
C PHE A 74 0.88 4.69 0.70
N ASN A 75 1.00 5.54 1.73
CA ASN A 75 -0.16 6.11 2.43
C ASN A 75 -0.87 7.16 1.58
N SER A 76 -0.20 7.75 0.60
CA SER A 76 -0.82 8.68 -0.36
C SER A 76 -1.90 8.00 -1.22
N LEU A 77 -1.83 6.67 -1.38
CA LEU A 77 -2.83 5.84 -2.08
C LEU A 77 -3.98 5.38 -1.17
N VAL A 78 -3.89 5.60 0.16
CA VAL A 78 -4.81 5.03 1.15
C VAL A 78 -5.78 6.11 1.65
N PRO A 79 -7.09 6.00 1.37
CA PRO A 79 -8.09 6.89 1.96
C PRO A 79 -8.34 6.51 3.42
N MET A 80 -8.70 7.52 4.21
CA MET A 80 -9.28 7.32 5.54
C MET A 80 -10.80 7.20 5.41
N TYR A 81 -11.34 6.11 5.92
CA TYR A 81 -12.79 5.91 6.06
C TYR A 81 -13.09 5.22 7.39
N MET A 82 -14.28 5.48 7.93
CA MET A 82 -14.71 4.93 9.21
C MET A 82 -15.85 3.95 8.98
N LYS A 83 -15.76 2.79 9.61
CA LYS A 83 -16.89 1.85 9.65
C LYS A 83 -17.88 2.34 10.72
N PRO A 84 -19.15 2.65 10.38
CA PRO A 84 -20.11 3.17 11.36
C PRO A 84 -20.29 2.28 12.58
N THR A 85 -20.13 0.97 12.42
CA THR A 85 -20.16 0.00 13.52
C THR A 85 -19.09 0.25 14.59
N GLN A 86 -17.96 0.87 14.25
CA GLN A 86 -16.88 1.23 15.17
C GLN A 86 -17.10 2.57 15.90
N LEU A 87 -18.19 3.27 15.57
CA LEU A 87 -18.60 4.51 16.24
C LEU A 87 -19.69 4.28 17.28
N VAL A 88 -20.23 3.06 17.35
CA VAL A 88 -21.28 2.67 18.30
C VAL A 88 -20.75 2.81 19.72
N GLN A 89 -21.54 3.46 20.58
CA GLN A 89 -21.27 3.56 22.01
C GLN A 89 -22.60 3.41 22.76
N TYR A 90 -22.59 2.66 23.85
CA TYR A 90 -23.72 2.58 24.77
C TYR A 90 -23.67 3.74 25.78
N PRO A 91 -24.79 4.07 26.45
CA PRO A 91 -24.79 5.01 27.57
C PRO A 91 -23.78 4.61 28.65
N GLU A 92 -23.06 5.58 29.22
CA GLU A 92 -21.97 5.34 30.18
C GLU A 92 -22.44 4.61 31.45
N ASP A 93 -23.69 4.83 31.86
CA ASP A 93 -24.33 4.23 33.03
C ASP A 93 -24.89 2.81 32.78
N SER A 94 -24.88 2.33 31.53
CA SER A 94 -25.44 1.02 31.18
C SER A 94 -24.59 -0.17 31.63
N GLY A 95 -23.28 0.02 31.86
CA GLY A 95 -22.35 -1.06 32.19
C GLY A 95 -22.01 -1.99 31.00
N GLU A 96 -22.40 -1.61 29.79
CA GLU A 96 -22.14 -2.36 28.56
C GLU A 96 -20.70 -2.21 28.04
N HIS A 97 -20.31 -3.08 27.11
CA HIS A 97 -18.92 -3.25 26.68
C HIS A 97 -18.45 -2.32 25.55
N LEU A 98 -19.34 -1.59 24.86
CA LEU A 98 -18.95 -0.64 23.81
C LEU A 98 -19.02 0.79 24.32
N TYR A 99 -17.85 1.36 24.62
CA TYR A 99 -17.65 2.74 25.03
C TYR A 99 -16.26 3.18 24.58
N PHE A 100 -16.08 4.45 24.20
CA PHE A 100 -14.76 4.94 23.83
C PHE A 100 -13.80 4.91 25.03
N PHE A 101 -12.66 4.27 24.84
CA PHE A 101 -11.50 4.39 25.74
C PHE A 101 -10.23 4.25 24.89
N PRO A 102 -9.16 5.01 25.18
CA PRO A 102 -7.94 5.00 24.37
C PRO A 102 -7.42 3.58 24.13
N ASN A 103 -7.27 3.21 22.85
CA ASN A 103 -6.82 1.89 22.38
C ASN A 103 -7.73 0.68 22.75
N TYR A 104 -8.92 0.92 23.29
CA TYR A 104 -9.91 -0.14 23.56
C TYR A 104 -10.97 -0.21 22.47
N TRP A 105 -11.65 0.91 22.20
CA TRP A 105 -12.74 0.97 21.22
C TRP A 105 -12.75 2.29 20.45
N GLY A 106 -12.88 2.19 19.13
CA GLY A 106 -12.95 3.32 18.21
C GLY A 106 -12.69 2.91 16.76
N PRO A 107 -12.82 3.87 15.81
CA PRO A 107 -12.57 3.61 14.40
C PRO A 107 -11.11 3.21 14.13
N THR A 108 -10.93 2.25 13.22
CA THR A 108 -9.61 1.72 12.83
C THR A 108 -9.18 2.23 11.45
N GLY A 109 -7.90 2.48 11.24
CA GLY A 109 -7.33 2.82 9.93
C GLY A 109 -7.12 1.61 9.03
N VAL A 110 -8.21 1.06 8.46
CA VAL A 110 -8.14 -0.08 7.53
C VAL A 110 -7.66 0.38 6.15
N ASN A 111 -6.72 -0.34 5.56
CA ASN A 111 -6.10 0.01 4.27
C ASN A 111 -6.15 -1.11 3.21
N SER A 112 -6.41 -2.36 3.58
CA SER A 112 -6.35 -3.50 2.65
C SER A 112 -7.43 -3.50 1.57
N ASP A 113 -8.52 -2.74 1.75
CA ASP A 113 -9.61 -2.62 0.76
C ASP A 113 -9.25 -1.68 -0.40
N VAL A 114 -8.10 -0.99 -0.32
CA VAL A 114 -7.64 -0.05 -1.35
C VAL A 114 -7.49 -0.74 -2.70
N ARG A 115 -8.00 -0.07 -3.73
CA ARG A 115 -7.82 -0.46 -5.13
C ARG A 115 -6.87 0.51 -5.80
N VAL A 116 -6.03 -0.05 -6.65
CA VAL A 116 -5.05 0.66 -7.47
C VAL A 116 -5.04 0.02 -8.85
N ASP A 117 -4.63 0.78 -9.84
CA ASP A 117 -4.16 0.24 -11.12
C ASP A 117 -2.63 0.38 -11.20
N VAL A 118 -2.03 -0.39 -12.09
CA VAL A 118 -0.59 -0.45 -12.29
C VAL A 118 -0.30 -0.32 -13.77
N ARG A 119 0.59 0.61 -14.13
CA ARG A 119 1.08 0.75 -15.50
C ARG A 119 2.60 0.81 -15.53
N LYS A 120 3.18 0.39 -16.65
CA LYS A 120 4.61 0.58 -16.89
C LYS A 120 4.94 2.07 -16.81
N GLY A 121 5.93 2.42 -15.99
CA GLY A 121 6.43 3.79 -15.93
C GLY A 121 7.03 4.16 -17.28
N GLY A 122 6.73 5.35 -17.78
CA GLY A 122 7.53 5.92 -18.87
C GLY A 122 8.95 6.02 -18.35
N GLY A 123 9.92 5.44 -19.06
CA GLY A 123 11.32 5.64 -18.73
C GLY A 123 11.57 7.15 -18.65
N ASP A 124 12.05 7.62 -17.51
CA ASP A 124 12.68 8.93 -17.46
C ASP A 124 13.89 8.80 -18.40
N ALA A 125 13.72 9.30 -19.62
CA ALA A 125 14.82 9.49 -20.55
C ALA A 125 15.69 10.59 -19.96
N GLU A 126 16.71 10.18 -19.22
CA GLU A 126 17.90 10.98 -19.00
C GLU A 126 19.03 10.46 -19.89
#